data_AF-A0A838I9M7-F1
#
_entry.id   AF-A0A838I9M7-F1
#
_cell.length_a   1.000
_cell.length_b   1.000
_cell.length_c   1.000
_cell.angle_alpha   90.00
_cell.angle_beta   90.00
_cell.angle_gamma   90.00
#
_symmetry.space_group_name_H-M   'P 1'
#
loop_
_entity.id
_entity.type
_entity.pdbx_description
1 polymer ?
#
loop_
_entity_poly.entity_id
_entity_poly.type
_entity_poly.pdbx_seq_one_letter_code
_entity_poly.pdbx_strand_id
1 'polypeptide(L)'
;MTTKQKVFAGLGAYLVLLVAVGIIFGSDGKNESFQPQEEFRLTPWIELKVGGIDLSFNKAVLYLLLACGLTCGAMVYIARRMQDKPNRVQTAVEAAYDLTYNNIARGNMEPKVAAKWFPFVATLFFFIWFSNMIGYIPLPVNDHEKIDIFGIGFPAFALYAATANLSIPLVLSLTVFVLYQVEGIRAKGISGYVKGLIPRGTPPAMRAPIFFIEVISQ
;
A
#
# COMPACT_ATOMS: atom_id res chain seq x y z
N MET A 1 -24.50 -33.14 -29.55
CA MET A 1 -23.09 -32.83 -29.21
C MET A 1 -22.83 -33.17 -27.76
N THR A 2 -21.82 -34.01 -27.51
CA THR A 2 -21.35 -34.31 -26.15
C THR A 2 -20.66 -33.08 -25.53
N THR A 3 -20.60 -32.99 -24.21
CA THR A 3 -20.01 -31.85 -23.49
C THR A 3 -18.57 -31.56 -23.95
N LYS A 4 -17.79 -32.60 -24.26
CA LYS A 4 -16.44 -32.47 -24.82
C LYS A 4 -16.43 -31.75 -26.17
N GLN A 5 -17.36 -32.07 -27.07
CA GLN A 5 -17.46 -31.45 -28.39
C GLN A 5 -17.83 -29.95 -28.31
N LYS A 6 -18.66 -29.56 -27.33
CA LYS A 6 -18.99 -28.14 -27.10
C LYS A 6 -17.79 -27.35 -26.59
N VAL A 7 -16.98 -27.94 -25.71
CA VAL A 7 -15.75 -27.31 -25.20
C VAL A 7 -14.72 -27.14 -26.31
N PHE A 8 -14.50 -28.17 -27.14
CA PHE A 8 -13.59 -28.08 -28.28
C PHE A 8 -14.05 -27.08 -29.34
N ALA A 9 -15.36 -27.01 -29.63
CA ALA A 9 -15.92 -26.02 -30.54
C ALA A 9 -15.77 -24.59 -29.98
N GLY A 10 -15.98 -24.39 -28.68
CA GLY A 10 -15.79 -23.10 -28.02
C GLY A 10 -14.34 -22.63 -28.02
N LEU A 11 -13.39 -23.53 -27.71
CA LEU A 11 -11.96 -23.24 -27.79
C LEU A 11 -11.51 -22.95 -29.22
N GLY A 12 -12.02 -23.71 -30.20
CA GLY A 12 -11.76 -23.48 -31.61
C GLY A 12 -12.26 -22.11 -32.07
N ALA A 13 -13.50 -21.75 -31.73
CA ALA A 13 -14.06 -20.44 -32.05
C ALA A 13 -13.27 -19.29 -31.39
N TYR A 14 -12.83 -19.46 -30.15
CA TYR A 14 -12.01 -18.47 -29.45
C TYR A 14 -10.64 -18.28 -30.11
N LEU A 15 -9.97 -19.38 -30.50
CA LEU A 15 -8.69 -19.32 -31.22
C LEU A 15 -8.85 -18.65 -32.59
N VAL A 16 -9.89 -19.00 -33.35
CA VAL A 16 -10.18 -18.37 -34.64
C VAL A 16 -10.45 -16.88 -34.46
N LEU A 17 -11.18 -16.49 -33.42
CA LEU A 17 -11.47 -15.09 -33.13
C LEU A 17 -10.21 -14.32 -32.72
N LEU A 18 -9.33 -14.89 -31.90
CA LEU A 18 -8.03 -14.28 -31.56
C LEU A 18 -7.15 -14.09 -32.79
N VAL A 19 -7.08 -15.11 -33.66
CA VAL A 19 -6.30 -15.04 -34.91
C VAL A 19 -6.91 -14.00 -35.86
N ALA A 20 -8.24 -13.97 -36.00
CA ALA A 20 -8.93 -12.98 -36.81
C ALA A 20 -8.69 -11.55 -36.30
N VAL A 21 -8.76 -11.33 -34.98
CA VAL A 21 -8.43 -10.04 -34.36
C VAL A 21 -6.97 -9.66 -34.64
N GLY A 22 -6.02 -10.58 -34.48
CA GLY A 22 -4.61 -10.32 -34.76
C GLY A 22 -4.33 -9.99 -36.23
N ILE A 23 -5.06 -10.59 -37.17
CA ILE A 23 -4.94 -10.31 -38.61
C ILE A 23 -5.62 -8.99 -39.00
N ILE A 24 -6.82 -8.72 -38.46
CA ILE A 24 -7.62 -7.53 -38.81
C ILE A 24 -6.98 -6.25 -38.26
N PHE A 25 -6.51 -6.29 -37.02
CA PHE A 25 -5.94 -5.11 -36.37
C PHE A 25 -4.44 -4.95 -36.61
N GLY A 26 -3.76 -6.02 -37.07
CA GLY A 26 -2.32 -6.00 -37.28
C GLY A 26 -1.54 -5.70 -35.99
N SER A 27 -0.21 -5.70 -36.11
CA SER A 27 0.66 -5.16 -35.07
C SER A 27 1.46 -4.04 -35.69
N ASP A 28 1.23 -2.80 -35.25
CA ASP A 28 2.00 -1.60 -35.65
C ASP A 28 3.45 -1.61 -35.09
N GLY A 29 3.99 -2.78 -34.76
CA GLY A 29 5.31 -2.94 -34.14
C GLY A 29 5.31 -2.57 -32.65
N LYS A 30 6.51 -2.48 -32.06
CA LYS A 30 6.69 -1.95 -30.70
C LYS A 30 6.59 -0.44 -30.74
N ASN A 31 5.68 0.13 -29.95
CA ASN A 31 5.60 1.57 -29.76
C ASN A 31 6.80 2.03 -28.90
N GLU A 32 7.81 2.63 -29.52
CA GLU A 32 8.98 3.15 -28.79
C GLU A 32 8.75 4.56 -28.20
N SER A 33 7.73 5.27 -28.69
CA SER A 33 7.42 6.65 -28.30
C SER A 33 6.80 6.75 -26.90
N PHE A 34 6.01 5.76 -26.50
CA PHE A 34 5.36 5.71 -25.19
C PHE A 34 5.75 4.41 -24.50
N GLN A 35 6.59 4.54 -23.47
CA GLN A 35 7.10 3.43 -22.68
C GLN A 35 6.50 3.51 -21.27
N PRO A 36 5.50 2.66 -20.93
CA PRO A 36 4.86 2.70 -19.61
C PRO A 36 5.83 2.59 -18.43
N GLN A 37 6.98 1.93 -18.61
CA GLN A 37 8.03 1.85 -17.60
C GLN A 37 8.61 3.21 -17.18
N GLU A 38 8.58 4.22 -18.06
CA GLU A 38 9.12 5.55 -17.76
C GLU A 38 8.27 6.29 -16.73
N GLU A 39 6.97 6.02 -16.69
CA GLU A 39 6.06 6.55 -15.67
C GLU A 39 6.44 6.08 -14.26
N PHE A 40 7.11 4.92 -14.13
CA PHE A 40 7.61 4.40 -12.85
C PHE A 40 9.07 4.78 -12.55
N ARG A 41 9.80 5.36 -13.50
CA ARG A 41 11.19 5.81 -13.25
C ARG A 41 11.19 6.98 -12.27
N LEU A 42 12.06 6.87 -11.27
CA LEU A 42 12.25 7.89 -10.24
C LEU A 42 13.48 8.73 -10.59
N THR A 43 13.30 9.69 -11.51
CA THR A 43 14.41 10.60 -11.83
C THR A 43 14.64 11.55 -10.65
N PRO A 44 15.90 11.74 -10.21
CA PRO A 44 16.19 12.67 -9.13
C PRO A 44 16.10 14.10 -9.64
N TRP A 45 15.24 14.90 -9.02
CA TRP A 45 15.15 16.35 -9.28
C TRP A 45 16.23 17.12 -8.52
N ILE A 46 16.56 16.68 -7.31
CA ILE A 46 17.64 17.24 -6.49
C ILE A 46 18.50 16.09 -6.01
N GLU A 47 19.73 16.02 -6.50
CA GLU A 47 20.67 14.99 -6.07
C GLU A 47 21.22 15.29 -4.67
N LEU A 48 20.97 14.40 -3.72
CA LEU A 48 21.46 14.51 -2.34
C LEU A 48 22.07 13.17 -1.93
N LYS A 49 23.39 13.06 -2.06
CA LYS A 49 24.14 11.84 -1.69
C LYS A 49 24.85 12.10 -0.36
N VAL A 50 24.41 11.45 0.71
CA VAL A 50 24.98 11.61 2.05
C VAL A 50 25.45 10.25 2.56
N GLY A 51 26.76 10.11 2.82
CA GLY A 51 27.31 8.91 3.45
C GLY A 51 27.08 7.60 2.69
N GLY A 52 27.00 7.64 1.35
CA GLY A 52 26.71 6.47 0.52
C GLY A 52 25.22 6.11 0.40
N ILE A 53 24.33 6.86 1.06
CA ILE A 53 22.88 6.74 0.91
C ILE A 53 22.40 7.80 -0.10
N ASP A 54 21.60 7.36 -1.06
CA ASP A 54 20.94 8.25 -2.00
C ASP A 54 19.65 8.80 -1.38
N LEU A 55 19.69 10.08 -0.98
CA LEU A 55 18.56 10.84 -0.44
C LEU A 55 18.01 11.82 -1.47
N SER A 56 18.25 11.56 -2.75
CA SER A 56 17.82 12.46 -3.81
C SER A 56 16.31 12.67 -3.80
N PHE A 57 15.91 13.94 -3.94
CA PHE A 57 14.52 14.31 -4.01
C PHE A 57 13.98 13.96 -5.39
N ASN A 58 12.91 13.19 -5.45
CA ASN A 58 12.24 12.77 -6.68
C ASN A 58 10.73 12.83 -6.49
N LYS A 59 9.97 12.47 -7.54
CA LYS A 59 8.51 12.43 -7.48
C LYS A 59 7.98 11.52 -6.36
N ALA A 60 8.59 10.37 -6.08
CA ALA A 60 8.16 9.50 -5.00
C ALA A 60 8.29 10.15 -3.62
N VAL A 61 9.40 10.85 -3.37
CA VAL A 61 9.62 11.59 -2.13
C VAL A 61 8.61 12.73 -1.98
N LEU A 62 8.31 13.45 -3.07
CA LEU A 62 7.27 14.50 -3.06
C LEU A 62 5.91 13.92 -2.63
N TYR A 63 5.46 12.84 -3.27
CA TYR A 63 4.16 12.22 -2.94
C TYR A 63 4.13 11.66 -1.52
N LEU A 64 5.25 11.10 -1.03
CA LEU A 64 5.37 10.65 0.35
C LEU A 64 5.23 11.80 1.34
N LEU A 65 5.88 12.95 1.07
CA LEU A 65 5.77 14.14 1.91
C LEU A 65 4.36 14.75 1.85
N LEU A 66 3.72 14.77 0.68
CA LEU A 66 2.34 15.21 0.54
C LEU A 66 1.38 14.31 1.34
N ALA A 67 1.52 12.99 1.22
CA ALA A 67 0.71 12.04 2.00
C ALA A 67 0.92 12.20 3.50
N CYS A 68 2.18 12.35 3.94
CA CYS A 68 2.53 12.59 5.34
C CYS A 68 1.92 13.91 5.85
N GLY A 69 2.17 15.02 5.14
CA GLY A 69 1.68 16.34 5.50
C GLY A 69 0.15 16.41 5.53
N LEU A 70 -0.51 15.77 4.56
CA LEU A 70 -1.97 15.72 4.49
C LEU A 70 -2.55 14.86 5.61
N THR A 71 -1.93 13.73 5.94
CA THR A 71 -2.31 12.90 7.09
C THR A 71 -2.17 13.67 8.40
N CYS A 72 -1.00 14.25 8.67
CA CYS A 72 -0.76 15.06 9.87
C CYS A 72 -1.71 16.26 9.95
N GLY A 73 -1.85 17.00 8.84
CA GLY A 73 -2.72 18.16 8.74
C GLY A 73 -4.18 17.80 8.99
N ALA A 74 -4.69 16.74 8.37
CA ALA A 74 -6.05 16.26 8.59
C ALA A 74 -6.27 15.85 10.05
N MET A 75 -5.37 15.04 10.62
CA MET A 75 -5.51 14.59 12.01
C MET A 75 -5.47 15.75 13.01
N VAL A 76 -4.57 16.72 12.82
CA VAL A 76 -4.50 17.92 13.68
C VAL A 76 -5.73 18.80 13.49
N TYR A 77 -6.19 19.00 12.26
CA TYR A 77 -7.39 19.77 11.96
C TYR A 77 -8.63 19.16 12.64
N ILE A 78 -8.78 17.85 12.51
CA ILE A 78 -9.84 17.06 13.14
C ILE A 78 -9.80 17.23 14.66
N ALA A 79 -8.64 16.97 15.29
CA ALA A 79 -8.50 17.03 16.73
C ALA A 79 -8.83 18.43 17.30
N ARG A 80 -8.51 19.50 16.56
CA ARG A 80 -8.80 20.89 16.97
C ARG A 80 -10.26 21.29 16.82
N ARG A 81 -11.05 20.55 16.04
CA ARG A 81 -12.44 20.91 15.67
C ARG A 81 -13.50 20.02 16.33
N MET A 82 -13.10 19.09 17.22
CA MET A 82 -14.06 18.31 18.01
C MET A 82 -14.90 19.22 18.92
N GLN A 83 -16.22 19.10 18.84
CA GLN A 83 -17.20 19.85 19.63
C GLN A 83 -18.25 18.88 20.19
N ASP A 84 -18.90 19.25 21.31
CA ASP A 84 -19.91 18.41 21.97
C ASP A 84 -21.16 18.17 21.10
N LYS A 85 -21.50 19.10 20.20
CA LYS A 85 -22.57 18.93 19.21
C LYS A 85 -21.95 18.68 17.83
N PRO A 86 -22.13 17.48 17.24
CA PRO A 86 -21.42 17.10 16.03
C PRO A 86 -21.89 17.89 14.81
N ASN A 87 -20.92 18.38 14.04
CA ASN A 87 -21.16 18.94 12.70
C ASN A 87 -21.02 17.83 11.63
N ARG A 88 -21.43 18.09 10.38
CA ARG A 88 -21.40 17.08 9.30
C ARG A 88 -20.00 16.49 9.04
N VAL A 89 -18.94 17.30 9.16
CA VAL A 89 -17.55 16.85 8.99
C VAL A 89 -17.14 15.96 10.16
N GLN A 90 -17.54 16.33 11.38
CA GLN A 90 -17.32 15.54 12.59
C GLN A 90 -18.03 14.18 12.49
N THR A 91 -19.23 14.09 11.93
CA THR A 91 -19.89 12.80 11.70
C THR A 91 -19.06 11.87 10.81
N ALA A 92 -18.48 12.40 9.74
CA ALA A 92 -17.61 11.61 8.85
C ALA A 92 -16.32 11.16 9.57
N VAL A 93 -15.74 12.05 10.39
CA VAL A 93 -14.59 11.74 11.23
C VAL A 93 -14.91 10.69 12.27
N GLU A 94 -16.06 10.79 12.95
CA GLU A 94 -16.51 9.82 13.95
C GLU A 94 -16.72 8.46 13.30
N ALA A 95 -17.27 8.40 12.08
CA ALA A 95 -17.37 7.16 11.32
C ALA A 95 -15.99 6.57 10.97
N ALA A 96 -15.02 7.42 10.58
CA ALA A 96 -13.66 6.97 10.31
C ALA A 96 -12.92 6.52 11.59
N TYR A 97 -13.15 7.19 12.71
CA TYR A 97 -12.65 6.79 14.03
C TYR A 97 -13.27 5.45 14.46
N ASP A 98 -14.59 5.28 14.30
CA ASP A 98 -15.29 4.05 14.64
C ASP A 98 -14.78 2.86 13.81
N LEU A 99 -14.60 3.06 12.50
CA LEU A 99 -13.98 2.07 11.61
C LEU A 99 -12.58 1.67 12.09
N THR A 100 -11.72 2.64 12.40
CA THR A 100 -10.33 2.36 12.77
C THR A 100 -10.19 1.83 14.20
N TYR A 101 -10.96 2.34 15.16
CA TYR A 101 -10.86 1.95 16.56
C TYR A 101 -11.70 0.71 16.87
N ASN A 102 -12.99 0.72 16.54
CA ASN A 102 -13.91 -0.35 16.95
C ASN A 102 -13.81 -1.56 16.01
N ASN A 103 -13.78 -1.35 14.69
CA ASN A 103 -13.74 -2.47 13.75
C ASN A 103 -12.33 -3.04 13.57
N ILE A 104 -11.32 -2.18 13.38
CA ILE A 104 -9.95 -2.65 13.11
C ILE A 104 -9.21 -2.97 14.43
N ALA A 105 -9.04 -2.00 15.33
CA ALA A 105 -8.21 -2.22 16.52
C ALA A 105 -8.89 -3.14 17.57
N ARG A 106 -10.09 -2.79 18.05
CA ARG A 106 -10.84 -3.55 19.07
C ARG A 106 -11.36 -4.89 18.57
N GLY A 107 -11.60 -5.03 17.26
CA GLY A 107 -11.96 -6.31 16.65
C GLY A 107 -10.84 -7.36 16.70
N ASN A 108 -9.57 -6.92 16.78
CA ASN A 108 -8.40 -7.80 16.75
C ASN A 108 -7.60 -7.84 18.06
N MET A 109 -7.86 -6.93 18.99
CA MET A 109 -7.08 -6.78 20.23
C MET A 109 -7.99 -6.53 21.44
N GLU A 110 -7.53 -6.95 22.61
CA GLU A 110 -8.18 -6.63 23.89
C GLU A 110 -8.33 -5.10 24.07
N PRO A 111 -9.39 -4.61 24.73
CA PRO A 111 -9.70 -3.18 24.81
C PRO A 111 -8.53 -2.30 25.28
N LYS A 112 -7.80 -2.76 26.30
CA LYS A 112 -6.67 -2.02 26.88
C LYS A 112 -5.48 -1.96 25.91
N VAL A 113 -5.23 -3.02 25.16
CA VAL A 113 -4.14 -3.09 24.16
C VAL A 113 -4.53 -2.29 22.93
N ALA A 114 -5.78 -2.42 22.47
CA ALA A 114 -6.33 -1.64 21.37
C ALA A 114 -6.21 -0.14 21.63
N ALA A 115 -6.61 0.36 22.82
CA ALA A 115 -6.48 1.77 23.17
C ALA A 115 -5.02 2.26 23.19
N LYS A 116 -4.08 1.43 23.66
CA LYS A 116 -2.64 1.75 23.66
C LYS A 116 -2.08 1.85 22.23
N TRP A 117 -2.45 0.92 21.35
CA TRP A 117 -1.91 0.80 19.99
C TRP A 117 -2.71 1.56 18.93
N PHE A 118 -3.89 2.06 19.28
CA PHE A 118 -4.78 2.74 18.36
C PHE A 118 -4.11 3.91 17.61
N PRO A 119 -3.33 4.81 18.25
CA PRO A 119 -2.68 5.90 17.51
C PRO A 119 -1.79 5.40 16.37
N PHE A 120 -1.08 4.29 16.56
CA PHE A 120 -0.24 3.67 15.54
C PHE A 120 -1.07 3.06 14.42
N VAL A 121 -2.09 2.26 14.76
CA VAL A 121 -3.00 1.63 13.78
C VAL A 121 -3.73 2.69 12.95
N ALA A 122 -4.27 3.72 13.60
CA ALA A 122 -4.93 4.85 12.93
C ALA A 122 -3.96 5.59 12.00
N THR A 123 -2.73 5.86 12.44
CA THR A 123 -1.73 6.53 11.61
C THR A 123 -1.42 5.73 10.35
N LEU A 124 -1.19 4.41 10.47
CA LEU A 124 -0.96 3.55 9.32
C LEU A 124 -2.16 3.54 8.37
N PHE A 125 -3.37 3.38 8.91
CA PHE A 125 -4.59 3.36 8.11
C PHE A 125 -4.78 4.66 7.32
N PHE A 126 -4.76 5.81 8.01
CA PHE A 126 -4.98 7.10 7.37
C PHE A 126 -3.84 7.48 6.43
N PHE A 127 -2.58 7.18 6.78
CA PHE A 127 -1.44 7.39 5.88
C PHE A 127 -1.61 6.62 4.57
N ILE A 128 -1.89 5.32 4.65
CA ILE A 128 -2.08 4.48 3.46
C ILE A 128 -3.30 4.97 2.67
N TRP A 129 -4.40 5.30 3.34
CA TRP A 129 -5.61 5.79 2.70
C TRP A 129 -5.36 7.11 1.95
N PHE A 130 -4.76 8.11 2.60
CA PHE A 130 -4.44 9.38 1.96
C PHE A 130 -3.41 9.22 0.84
N SER A 131 -2.38 8.39 1.03
CA SER A 131 -1.42 8.07 -0.03
C SER A 131 -2.09 7.47 -1.26
N ASN A 132 -3.05 6.56 -1.07
CA ASN A 132 -3.80 5.96 -2.16
C ASN A 132 -4.76 6.97 -2.82
N MET A 133 -5.40 7.84 -2.04
CA MET A 133 -6.29 8.88 -2.56
C MET A 133 -5.55 9.93 -3.39
N ILE A 134 -4.38 10.38 -2.95
CA ILE A 134 -3.53 11.30 -3.72
C ILE A 134 -3.09 10.66 -5.04
N GLY A 135 -2.93 9.33 -5.07
CA GLY A 135 -2.62 8.59 -6.30
C GLY A 135 -3.61 8.78 -7.45
N TYR A 136 -4.85 9.19 -7.16
CA TYR A 136 -5.87 9.50 -8.17
C TYR A 136 -5.87 10.97 -8.60
N ILE A 137 -5.08 11.83 -7.95
CA ILE A 137 -4.98 13.25 -8.28
C ILE A 137 -3.79 13.42 -9.23
N PRO A 138 -4.03 13.83 -10.48
CA PRO A 138 -2.93 14.02 -11.42
C PRO A 138 -2.22 15.33 -11.05
N LEU A 139 -0.93 15.25 -10.71
CA LEU A 139 -0.11 16.41 -10.35
C LEU A 139 0.90 16.70 -11.45
N PRO A 140 1.34 17.97 -11.61
CA PRO A 140 2.32 18.36 -12.63
C PRO A 140 3.73 17.89 -12.24
N VAL A 141 3.98 16.58 -12.37
CA VAL A 141 5.21 15.90 -11.93
C VAL A 141 5.81 15.00 -13.02
N ASN A 142 5.30 15.06 -14.25
CA ASN A 142 5.81 14.25 -15.34
C ASN A 142 7.15 14.80 -15.85
N ASP A 143 8.19 13.97 -15.82
CA ASP A 143 9.53 14.32 -16.28
C ASP A 143 9.68 14.21 -17.81
N HIS A 144 8.84 13.41 -18.46
CA HIS A 144 8.98 13.01 -19.86
C HIS A 144 8.12 13.84 -20.81
N GLU A 145 6.95 14.28 -20.36
CA GLU A 145 6.06 15.12 -21.14
C GLU A 145 5.88 16.47 -20.46
N LYS A 146 5.98 17.55 -21.24
CA LYS A 146 5.74 18.92 -20.79
C LYS A 146 4.55 19.50 -21.55
N ILE A 147 3.73 20.27 -20.84
CA ILE A 147 2.62 21.02 -21.40
C ILE A 147 3.06 22.48 -21.49
N ASP A 148 3.08 23.03 -22.68
CA ASP A 148 3.36 24.45 -22.89
C ASP A 148 2.10 25.27 -22.60
N ILE A 149 2.10 25.99 -21.47
CA ILE A 149 1.02 26.91 -21.10
C ILE A 149 1.58 28.33 -21.22
N PHE A 150 1.04 29.13 -22.15
CA PHE A 150 1.49 30.51 -22.42
C PHE A 150 3.00 30.65 -22.72
N GLY A 151 3.60 29.65 -23.38
CA GLY A 151 5.02 29.67 -23.74
C GLY A 151 5.98 29.31 -22.60
N ILE A 152 5.45 28.88 -21.45
CA ILE A 152 6.22 28.31 -20.33
C ILE A 152 5.90 26.81 -20.28
N GLY A 153 6.93 25.98 -20.45
CA GLY A 153 6.79 24.52 -20.37
C GLY A 153 6.64 24.06 -18.93
N PHE A 154 5.44 23.63 -18.54
CA PHE A 154 5.15 23.02 -17.26
C PHE A 154 5.23 21.50 -17.35
N PRO A 155 5.66 20.78 -16.31
CA PRO A 155 5.58 19.33 -16.26
C PRO A 155 4.13 18.87 -16.50
N ALA A 156 3.93 17.86 -17.34
CA ALA A 156 2.59 17.33 -17.58
C ALA A 156 2.01 16.71 -16.31
N PHE A 157 0.68 16.63 -16.28
CA PHE A 157 -0.04 16.00 -15.20
C PHE A 157 0.10 14.49 -15.27
N ALA A 158 0.64 13.87 -14.22
CA ALA A 158 0.80 12.42 -14.11
C ALA A 158 0.19 11.89 -12.81
N LEU A 159 -0.28 10.65 -12.85
CA LEU A 159 -0.78 9.93 -11.70
C LEU A 159 0.36 9.14 -11.08
N TYR A 160 0.57 9.31 -9.78
CA TYR A 160 1.57 8.55 -9.07
C TYR A 160 1.10 8.31 -7.64
N ALA A 161 1.17 7.07 -7.16
CA ALA A 161 0.90 6.75 -5.77
C ALA A 161 2.22 6.35 -5.09
N ALA A 162 2.52 6.91 -3.91
CA ALA A 162 3.72 6.51 -3.17
C ALA A 162 3.71 5.00 -2.83
N THR A 163 2.52 4.42 -2.63
CA THR A 163 2.27 2.99 -2.41
C THR A 163 2.48 2.11 -3.65
N ALA A 164 2.59 2.68 -4.86
CA ALA A 164 2.93 1.93 -6.06
C ALA A 164 4.41 1.50 -6.06
N ASN A 165 5.27 2.19 -5.32
CA ASN A 165 6.62 1.76 -5.08
C ASN A 165 6.65 0.70 -3.97
N LEU A 166 7.09 -0.52 -4.30
CA LEU A 166 7.18 -1.66 -3.39
C LEU A 166 7.99 -1.38 -2.11
N SER A 167 8.96 -0.48 -2.14
CA SER A 167 9.76 -0.11 -0.97
C SER A 167 8.90 0.47 0.15
N ILE A 168 7.85 1.25 -0.15
CA ILE A 168 6.99 1.88 0.86
C ILE A 168 6.20 0.85 1.67
N PRO A 169 5.36 -0.03 1.06
CA PRO A 169 4.67 -1.07 1.82
C PRO A 169 5.62 -2.05 2.48
N LEU A 170 6.80 -2.34 1.90
CA LEU A 170 7.82 -3.19 2.54
C LEU A 170 8.34 -2.58 3.84
N VAL A 171 8.65 -1.28 3.86
CA VAL A 171 9.14 -0.62 5.07
C VAL A 171 8.05 -0.56 6.14
N LEU A 172 6.80 -0.28 5.75
CA LEU A 172 5.67 -0.29 6.68
C LEU A 172 5.41 -1.69 7.24
N SER A 173 5.41 -2.73 6.39
CA SER A 173 5.19 -4.11 6.83
C SER A 173 6.32 -4.60 7.72
N LEU A 174 7.58 -4.31 7.38
CA LEU A 174 8.73 -4.65 8.20
C LEU A 174 8.68 -3.95 9.56
N THR A 175 8.26 -2.69 9.60
CA THR A 175 8.08 -1.95 10.87
C THR A 175 7.03 -2.62 11.74
N VAL A 176 5.87 -2.97 11.17
CA VAL A 176 4.80 -3.68 11.91
C VAL A 176 5.28 -5.05 12.37
N PHE A 177 5.96 -5.81 11.52
CA PHE A 177 6.55 -7.11 11.84
C PHE A 177 7.50 -7.00 13.04
N VAL A 178 8.49 -6.10 12.99
CA VAL A 178 9.44 -5.90 14.08
C VAL A 178 8.73 -5.49 15.37
N LEU A 179 7.77 -4.56 15.31
CA LEU A 179 7.01 -4.14 16.49
C LEU A 179 6.20 -5.28 17.09
N TYR A 180 5.61 -6.13 16.25
CA TYR A 180 4.87 -7.31 16.69
C TYR A 180 5.78 -8.31 17.41
N GLN A 181 6.96 -8.60 16.85
CA GLN A 181 7.94 -9.48 17.49
C GLN A 181 8.43 -8.90 18.82
N VAL A 182 8.77 -7.62 18.85
CA VAL A 182 9.23 -6.93 20.06
C VAL A 182 8.17 -6.95 21.15
N GLU A 183 6.91 -6.60 20.84
CA GLU A 183 5.84 -6.59 21.85
C GLU A 183 5.42 -8.01 22.25
N GLY A 184 5.47 -8.99 21.35
CA GLY A 184 5.25 -10.39 21.65
C GLY A 184 6.25 -10.91 22.69
N ILE A 185 7.55 -10.62 22.49
CA ILE A 185 8.62 -10.96 23.42
C ILE A 185 8.47 -10.18 24.72
N ARG A 186 8.18 -8.88 24.66
CA ARG A 186 8.00 -8.03 25.85
C ARG A 186 6.84 -8.49 26.73
N ALA A 187 5.73 -8.91 26.13
CA ALA A 187 4.53 -9.31 26.87
C ALA A 187 4.63 -10.71 27.49
N LYS A 188 5.29 -11.66 26.80
CA LYS A 188 5.34 -13.09 27.20
C LYS A 188 6.72 -13.53 27.73
N GLY A 189 7.74 -12.70 27.61
CA GLY A 189 9.15 -13.09 27.76
C GLY A 189 9.64 -13.94 26.59
N ILE A 190 10.97 -14.04 26.39
CA ILE A 190 11.56 -14.81 25.28
C ILE A 190 11.09 -16.27 25.29
N SER A 191 11.15 -16.94 26.45
CA SER A 191 10.72 -18.34 26.56
C SER A 191 9.22 -18.52 26.34
N GLY A 192 8.39 -17.60 26.85
CA GLY A 192 6.93 -17.65 26.68
C GLY A 192 6.51 -17.35 25.25
N TYR A 193 7.22 -16.46 24.56
CA TYR A 193 7.00 -16.16 23.15
C TYR A 193 7.34 -17.36 22.26
N VAL A 194 8.53 -17.96 22.41
CA VAL A 194 8.95 -19.15 21.65
C VAL A 194 8.04 -20.35 21.91
N LYS A 195 7.64 -20.58 23.17
CA LYS A 195 6.64 -21.62 23.51
C LYS A 195 5.27 -21.32 22.91
N GLY A 196 4.94 -20.05 22.71
CA GLY A 196 3.69 -19.60 22.11
C GLY A 196 3.60 -19.86 20.60
N LEU A 197 4.73 -20.04 19.90
CA LEU A 197 4.77 -20.41 18.48
C LEU A 197 4.34 -21.87 18.25
N ILE A 198 4.31 -22.70 19.29
CA ILE A 198 3.88 -24.09 19.19
C ILE A 198 2.45 -24.19 19.76
N PRO A 199 1.45 -24.62 18.97
CA PRO A 199 0.08 -24.79 19.45
C PRO A 199 0.00 -25.67 20.70
N ARG A 200 -0.93 -25.32 21.60
CA ARG A 200 -1.18 -26.12 22.81
C ARG A 200 -1.77 -27.47 22.39
N GLY A 201 -1.21 -28.56 22.92
CA GLY A 201 -1.64 -29.93 22.59
C GLY A 201 -0.82 -30.63 21.51
N THR A 202 0.20 -29.97 20.94
CA THR A 202 1.07 -30.61 19.94
C THR A 202 1.85 -31.80 20.52
N PRO A 203 1.73 -33.00 19.90
CA PRO A 203 2.50 -34.18 20.29
C PRO A 203 4.01 -33.91 20.28
N PRO A 204 4.80 -34.46 21.23
CA PRO A 204 6.23 -34.13 21.36
C PRO A 204 7.03 -34.29 20.06
N ALA A 205 6.76 -35.34 19.29
CA ALA A 205 7.43 -35.61 18.00
C ALA A 205 7.18 -34.52 16.94
N MET A 206 6.05 -33.82 17.00
CA MET A 206 5.65 -32.83 15.99
C MET A 206 6.06 -31.40 16.35
N ARG A 207 6.62 -31.17 17.55
CA ARG A 207 6.96 -29.83 18.02
C ARG A 207 8.04 -29.16 17.18
N ALA A 208 9.09 -29.90 16.80
CA ALA A 208 10.17 -29.37 15.98
C ALA A 208 9.71 -28.96 14.56
N PRO A 209 9.04 -29.81 13.76
CA PRO A 209 8.60 -29.41 12.42
C PRO A 209 7.57 -28.27 12.46
N ILE A 210 6.65 -28.27 13.43
CA ILE A 210 5.66 -27.18 13.57
C ILE A 210 6.35 -25.86 13.91
N PHE A 211 7.35 -25.88 14.80
CA PHE A 211 8.12 -24.68 15.11
C PHE A 211 8.76 -24.05 13.87
N PHE A 212 9.39 -24.85 13.00
CA PHE A 212 10.03 -24.31 11.79
C PHE A 212 9.02 -23.76 10.78
N ILE A 213 7.88 -24.45 10.59
CA ILE A 213 6.82 -23.96 9.69
C ILE A 213 6.25 -22.65 10.22
N GLU A 214 5.97 -22.58 11.53
CA GLU A 214 5.43 -21.38 12.16
C GLU A 214 6.40 -20.20 11.98
N VAL A 215 7.70 -20.40 12.24
CA VAL A 215 8.73 -19.35 12.08
C VAL A 215 8.82 -18.84 10.64
N ILE A 216 8.62 -19.69 9.64
CA ILE A 216 8.61 -19.29 8.22
C ILE A 216 7.32 -18.55 7.86
N SER A 217 6.20 -18.87 8.52
CA SER A 217 4.89 -18.28 8.24
C SER A 217 4.62 -16.94 8.95
N GLN A 218 5.42 -16.60 9.97
CA GLN A 218 5.39 -15.30 10.67
C GLN A 218 5.78 -14.16 9.73
#